data_AF-A0A947QPY2-F1
#
_entry.id   AF-A0A947QPY2-F1
#
_cell.length_a   1.000
_cell.length_b   1.000
_cell.length_c   1.000
_cell.angle_alpha   90.00
_cell.angle_beta   90.00
_cell.angle_gamma   90.00
#
_symmetry.space_group_name_H-M   'P 1'
#
loop_
_entity.id
_entity.type
_entity.pdbx_description
1 polymer ?
#
loop_
_entity_poly.entity_id
_entity_poly.type
_entity_poly.pdbx_seq_one_letter_code
_entity_poly.pdbx_strand_id
1 'polypeptide(L)'
;MKNLEKYAQKLAQHLPLVMGLTILGMDVVAIAAPILAHFGFDGTAHIIYKIYSFLCHQRPWRSIHLFDYQVAWCTRDTFIYLAMGLSALFVHFFKVRGVKWYVAVLSLVPFALDGTVQLIAEISGTINGQETFFYASTNFQRILTGSIFGAGAGLWLFGLLAETIDEELVAKGEKVKALAKDFGRSLKFFGLTIIICLITYIGFVQLWNVTSEKYKPSGILDHRRYFPGVNYEEVEEWKHVV
;
A
#
# COMPACT_ATOMS: atom_id res chain seq x y z
N MET A 1 -18.10 -32.02 -19.27
CA MET A 1 -17.74 -30.62 -19.62
C MET A 1 -18.53 -29.61 -18.78
N LYS A 2 -19.88 -29.56 -18.84
CA LYS A 2 -20.71 -28.62 -18.04
C LYS A 2 -20.45 -28.60 -16.52
N ASN A 3 -20.19 -29.75 -15.90
CA ASN A 3 -19.87 -29.80 -14.46
C ASN A 3 -18.51 -29.12 -14.16
N LEU A 4 -17.52 -29.30 -15.03
CA LEU A 4 -16.18 -28.72 -14.86
C LEU A 4 -16.22 -27.18 -14.99
N GLU A 5 -16.98 -26.66 -15.95
CA GLU A 5 -17.22 -25.21 -16.13
C GLU A 5 -17.86 -24.60 -14.88
N LYS A 6 -18.89 -25.26 -14.32
CA LYS A 6 -19.55 -24.80 -13.09
C LYS A 6 -18.59 -24.79 -11.88
N TYR A 7 -17.72 -25.79 -11.76
CA TYR A 7 -16.69 -25.80 -10.71
C TYR A 7 -15.65 -24.70 -10.91
N ALA A 8 -15.18 -24.50 -12.15
CA ALA A 8 -14.23 -23.44 -12.48
C ALA A 8 -14.80 -22.04 -12.16
N GLN A 9 -16.05 -21.78 -12.52
CA GLN A 9 -16.73 -20.51 -12.22
C GLN A 9 -16.92 -20.30 -10.70
N LYS A 10 -17.31 -21.37 -9.97
CA LYS A 10 -17.42 -21.35 -8.51
C LYS A 10 -16.08 -21.11 -7.82
N LEU A 11 -14.97 -21.50 -8.44
CA LEU A 11 -13.63 -21.18 -7.93
C LEU A 11 -13.26 -19.73 -8.25
N ALA A 12 -13.52 -19.28 -9.49
CA ALA A 12 -13.20 -17.94 -9.96
C ALA A 12 -13.86 -16.83 -9.13
N GLN A 13 -15.09 -17.01 -8.63
CA GLN A 13 -15.75 -16.01 -7.77
C GLN A 13 -14.99 -15.66 -6.47
N HIS A 14 -14.06 -16.53 -6.04
CA HIS A 14 -13.19 -16.31 -4.88
C HIS A 14 -11.87 -15.63 -5.24
N LEU A 15 -11.60 -15.36 -6.52
CA LEU A 15 -10.34 -14.77 -6.96
C LEU A 15 -10.06 -13.40 -6.32
N PRO A 16 -11.02 -12.46 -6.19
CA PRO A 16 -10.77 -11.21 -5.46
C PRO A 16 -10.38 -11.43 -4.00
N LEU A 17 -10.97 -12.44 -3.33
CA LEU A 17 -10.60 -12.80 -1.95
C LEU A 17 -9.17 -13.31 -1.89
N VAL A 18 -8.81 -14.25 -2.76
CA VAL A 18 -7.45 -14.81 -2.81
C VAL A 18 -6.43 -13.72 -3.08
N MET A 19 -6.67 -12.87 -4.08
CA MET A 19 -5.77 -11.75 -4.39
C MET A 19 -5.67 -10.75 -3.23
N GLY A 20 -6.80 -10.41 -2.59
CA GLY A 20 -6.82 -9.55 -1.42
C GLY A 20 -6.00 -10.07 -0.25
N LEU A 21 -6.18 -11.36 0.08
CA LEU A 21 -5.42 -12.02 1.15
C LEU A 21 -3.94 -12.13 0.80
N THR A 22 -3.59 -12.40 -0.46
CA THR A 22 -2.18 -12.41 -0.90
C THR A 22 -1.54 -11.03 -0.74
N ILE A 23 -2.22 -9.96 -1.16
CA ILE A 23 -1.72 -8.59 -1.04
C ILE A 23 -1.52 -8.21 0.43
N LEU A 24 -2.49 -8.50 1.30
CA LEU A 24 -2.36 -8.25 2.74
C LEU A 24 -1.27 -9.13 3.37
N GLY A 25 -1.10 -10.37 2.88
CA GLY A 25 -0.02 -11.26 3.28
C GLY A 25 1.36 -10.70 2.95
N MET A 26 1.50 -10.00 1.82
CA MET A 26 2.74 -9.31 1.46
C MET A 26 3.05 -8.17 2.45
N ASP A 27 2.05 -7.38 2.90
CA ASP A 27 2.25 -6.40 3.98
C ASP A 27 2.79 -7.07 5.25
N VAL A 28 2.18 -8.18 5.66
CA VAL A 28 2.60 -8.93 6.86
C VAL A 28 4.05 -9.40 6.73
N VAL A 29 4.45 -9.92 5.57
CA VAL A 29 5.84 -10.34 5.32
C VAL A 29 6.79 -9.13 5.33
N ALA A 30 6.40 -7.99 4.76
CA ALA A 30 7.20 -6.77 4.80
C ALA A 30 7.47 -6.28 6.23
N ILE A 31 6.45 -6.35 7.08
CA ILE A 31 6.50 -5.97 8.50
C ILE A 31 7.30 -6.99 9.32
N ALA A 32 7.31 -8.26 8.92
CA ALA A 32 8.08 -9.30 9.60
C ALA A 32 9.60 -9.11 9.45
N ALA A 33 10.08 -8.50 8.36
CA ALA A 33 11.50 -8.28 8.11
C ALA A 33 12.26 -7.57 9.27
N PRO A 34 11.82 -6.38 9.74
CA PRO A 34 12.49 -5.72 10.86
C PRO A 34 12.40 -6.48 12.18
N ILE A 35 11.34 -7.25 12.39
CA ILE A 35 11.16 -8.08 13.60
C ILE A 35 12.16 -9.24 13.58
N LEU A 36 12.31 -9.91 12.43
CA LEU A 36 13.26 -11.02 12.26
C LEU A 36 14.70 -10.54 12.45
N ALA A 37 15.05 -9.39 11.89
CA ALA A 37 16.38 -8.79 12.07
C ALA A 37 16.66 -8.48 13.55
N HIS A 38 15.70 -7.88 14.26
CA HIS A 38 15.84 -7.61 15.70
C HIS A 38 16.13 -8.86 16.53
N PHE A 39 15.51 -10.00 16.20
CA PHE A 39 15.73 -11.27 16.90
C PHE A 39 16.93 -12.09 16.38
N GLY A 40 17.78 -11.50 15.52
CA GLY A 40 19.00 -12.14 15.02
C GLY A 40 18.80 -13.12 13.87
N PHE A 41 17.62 -13.14 13.23
CA PHE A 41 17.36 -13.93 12.02
C PHE A 41 17.77 -13.17 10.75
N ASP A 42 18.96 -12.58 10.74
CA ASP A 42 19.44 -11.64 9.72
C ASP A 42 19.37 -12.22 8.30
N GLY A 43 19.75 -13.50 8.13
CA GLY A 43 19.68 -14.17 6.83
C GLY A 43 18.25 -14.26 6.27
N THR A 44 17.25 -14.46 7.13
CA THR A 44 15.84 -14.51 6.70
C THR A 44 15.32 -13.10 6.42
N ALA A 45 15.64 -12.13 7.28
CA ALA A 45 15.29 -10.73 7.06
C ALA A 45 15.87 -10.21 5.74
N HIS A 46 17.14 -10.52 5.45
CA HIS A 46 17.81 -10.13 4.22
C HIS A 46 17.15 -10.72 2.97
N ILE A 47 16.70 -11.98 3.02
CA ILE A 47 15.92 -12.57 1.91
C ILE A 47 14.64 -11.77 1.68
N ILE A 48 13.93 -11.37 2.74
CA ILE A 48 12.71 -10.56 2.61
C ILE A 48 13.05 -9.19 2.01
N TYR A 49 14.02 -8.46 2.55
CA TYR A 49 14.45 -7.17 1.99
C TYR A 49 14.82 -7.31 0.51
N LYS A 50 15.61 -8.32 0.15
CA LYS A 50 16.03 -8.57 -1.24
C LYS A 50 14.88 -8.89 -2.18
N ILE A 51 13.87 -9.65 -1.74
CA ILE A 51 12.68 -9.90 -2.57
C ILE A 51 11.89 -8.60 -2.77
N TYR A 52 11.77 -7.80 -1.73
CA TYR A 52 10.97 -6.57 -1.75
C TYR A 52 11.69 -5.42 -2.46
N SER A 53 13.02 -5.47 -2.62
CA SER A 53 13.81 -4.44 -3.29
C SER A 53 13.51 -4.32 -4.79
N PHE A 54 12.96 -5.37 -5.40
CA PHE A 54 12.45 -5.34 -6.78
C PHE A 54 11.17 -4.51 -6.93
N LEU A 55 10.41 -4.34 -5.85
CA LEU A 55 9.13 -3.64 -5.85
C LEU A 55 9.21 -2.27 -5.15
N CYS A 56 10.18 -2.09 -4.26
CA CYS A 56 10.37 -0.88 -3.48
C CYS A 56 11.86 -0.54 -3.35
N HIS A 57 12.22 0.74 -3.41
CA HIS A 57 13.61 1.15 -3.19
C HIS A 57 14.10 1.07 -1.74
N GLN A 58 13.22 0.75 -0.78
CA GLN A 58 13.58 0.51 0.64
C GLN A 58 14.47 1.60 1.24
N ARG A 59 14.09 2.86 0.99
CA ARG A 59 14.82 4.01 1.51
C ARG A 59 14.36 4.31 2.94
N PRO A 60 15.25 4.25 3.94
CA PRO A 60 14.86 4.25 5.35
C PRO A 60 14.20 5.55 5.79
N TRP A 61 14.58 6.70 5.23
CA TRP A 61 13.93 8.00 5.48
C TRP A 61 12.48 8.13 4.94
N ARG A 62 11.91 7.07 4.37
CA ARG A 62 10.52 7.03 3.86
C ARG A 62 9.72 5.86 4.41
N SER A 63 10.31 5.11 5.33
CA SER A 63 9.78 3.87 5.87
C SER A 63 9.45 4.06 7.34
N ILE A 64 8.50 3.28 7.82
CA ILE A 64 8.27 3.09 9.26
C ILE A 64 9.39 2.20 9.80
N HIS A 65 9.82 2.41 11.04
CA HIS A 65 10.81 1.55 11.69
C HIS A 65 10.20 0.79 12.88
N LEU A 66 10.71 -0.41 13.11
CA LEU A 66 10.46 -1.24 14.28
C LEU A 66 11.82 -1.73 14.78
N PHE A 67 12.15 -1.49 16.04
CA PHE A 67 13.46 -1.82 16.62
C PHE A 67 14.63 -1.17 15.88
N ASP A 68 14.42 0.07 15.43
CA ASP A 68 15.28 0.81 14.50
C ASP A 68 15.34 0.21 13.08
N TYR A 69 14.72 -0.96 12.82
CA TYR A 69 14.65 -1.58 11.49
C TYR A 69 13.51 -1.09 10.63
N GLN A 70 13.82 -0.63 9.42
CA GLN A 70 12.81 -0.21 8.46
C GLN A 70 11.93 -1.39 8.03
N VAL A 71 10.64 -1.17 7.86
CA VAL A 71 9.76 -2.10 7.15
C VAL A 71 10.29 -2.29 5.71
N ALA A 72 10.17 -3.50 5.15
CA ALA A 72 10.68 -3.80 3.80
C ALA A 72 9.95 -3.06 2.66
N TRP A 73 8.93 -2.28 3.01
CA TRP A 73 8.23 -1.34 2.15
C TRP A 73 8.36 0.08 2.70
N CYS A 74 8.38 1.06 1.79
CA CYS A 74 8.19 2.44 2.20
C CYS A 74 6.75 2.62 2.73
N THR A 75 6.56 3.63 3.57
CA THR A 75 5.25 3.96 4.16
C THR A 75 4.17 4.09 3.09
N ARG A 76 4.49 4.61 1.90
CA ARG A 76 3.50 4.74 0.83
C ARG A 76 3.04 3.38 0.32
N ASP A 77 3.96 2.46 0.06
CA ASP A 77 3.66 1.16 -0.53
C ASP A 77 2.86 0.29 0.45
N THR A 78 3.22 0.30 1.73
CA THR A 78 2.45 -0.38 2.80
C THR A 78 0.97 0.05 2.77
N PHE A 79 0.70 1.34 2.64
CA PHE A 79 -0.68 1.83 2.66
C PHE A 79 -1.40 1.73 1.31
N ILE A 80 -0.68 1.61 0.19
CA ILE A 80 -1.26 1.22 -1.11
C ILE A 80 -1.76 -0.22 -1.03
N TYR A 81 -0.90 -1.15 -0.59
CA TYR A 81 -1.23 -2.57 -0.53
C TYR A 81 -2.30 -2.86 0.52
N LEU A 82 -2.23 -2.23 1.70
CA LEU A 82 -3.29 -2.35 2.71
C LEU A 82 -4.64 -1.90 2.14
N ALA A 83 -4.73 -0.70 1.57
CA ALA A 83 -5.98 -0.19 1.03
C ALA A 83 -6.48 -1.01 -0.16
N MET A 84 -5.58 -1.50 -1.03
CA MET A 84 -5.92 -2.34 -2.16
C MET A 84 -6.43 -3.73 -1.73
N GLY A 85 -5.79 -4.34 -0.72
CA GLY A 85 -6.24 -5.58 -0.10
C GLY A 85 -7.63 -5.43 0.53
N LEU A 86 -7.86 -4.34 1.27
CA LEU A 86 -9.18 -4.01 1.82
C LEU A 86 -10.25 -3.83 0.73
N SER A 87 -9.90 -3.20 -0.41
CA SER A 87 -10.80 -3.09 -1.57
C SER A 87 -11.18 -4.45 -2.15
N ALA A 88 -10.22 -5.38 -2.24
CA ALA A 88 -10.47 -6.73 -2.73
C ALA A 88 -11.44 -7.50 -1.82
N LEU A 89 -11.23 -7.43 -0.51
CA LEU A 89 -12.14 -8.01 0.49
C LEU A 89 -13.53 -7.39 0.40
N PHE A 90 -13.60 -6.06 0.30
CA PHE A 90 -14.85 -5.33 0.18
C PHE A 90 -15.64 -5.74 -1.07
N VAL A 91 -14.98 -5.81 -2.23
CA VAL A 91 -15.60 -6.29 -3.47
C VAL A 91 -16.10 -7.72 -3.31
N HIS A 92 -15.31 -8.61 -2.70
CA HIS A 92 -15.70 -10.00 -2.52
C HIS A 92 -16.93 -10.18 -1.63
N PHE A 93 -16.97 -9.53 -0.46
CA PHE A 93 -18.03 -9.71 0.53
C PHE A 93 -19.30 -8.90 0.21
N PHE A 94 -19.13 -7.68 -0.31
CA PHE A 94 -20.27 -6.79 -0.62
C PHE A 94 -20.70 -6.87 -2.08
N LYS A 95 -20.06 -7.73 -2.88
CA LYS A 95 -20.44 -8.03 -4.28
C LYS A 95 -20.52 -6.77 -5.15
N VAL A 96 -19.59 -5.85 -4.92
CA VAL A 96 -19.51 -4.56 -5.63
C VAL A 96 -19.02 -4.79 -7.06
N ARG A 97 -19.74 -4.25 -8.05
CA ARG A 97 -19.45 -4.41 -9.49
C ARG A 97 -19.68 -3.09 -10.23
N GLY A 98 -19.15 -2.99 -11.45
CA GLY A 98 -19.37 -1.81 -12.31
C GLY A 98 -18.70 -0.53 -11.83
N VAL A 99 -17.65 -0.62 -11.00
CA VAL A 99 -16.85 0.54 -10.59
C VAL A 99 -16.26 1.18 -11.84
N LYS A 100 -16.48 2.47 -12.04
CA LYS A 100 -16.04 3.17 -13.24
C LYS A 100 -14.55 3.49 -13.17
N TRP A 101 -13.88 3.40 -14.32
CA TRP A 101 -12.44 3.67 -14.47
C TRP A 101 -12.01 5.05 -13.94
N TYR A 102 -12.90 6.05 -13.96
CA TYR A 102 -12.59 7.38 -13.44
C TYR A 102 -12.32 7.37 -11.93
N VAL A 103 -12.80 6.38 -11.17
CA VAL A 103 -12.48 6.24 -9.74
C VAL A 103 -10.99 5.95 -9.56
N ALA A 104 -10.43 5.04 -10.36
CA ALA A 104 -9.00 4.75 -10.37
C ALA A 104 -8.21 5.99 -10.81
N VAL A 105 -8.62 6.65 -11.90
CA VAL A 105 -7.91 7.82 -12.43
C VAL A 105 -7.93 9.00 -11.45
N LEU A 106 -9.07 9.31 -10.83
CA LEU A 106 -9.14 10.38 -9.82
C LEU A 106 -8.31 10.05 -8.58
N SER A 107 -8.29 8.79 -8.15
CA SER A 107 -7.45 8.36 -7.02
C SER A 107 -5.95 8.39 -7.33
N LEU A 108 -5.59 8.22 -8.60
CA LEU A 108 -4.21 8.29 -9.07
C LEU A 108 -3.67 9.72 -9.03
N VAL A 109 -4.49 10.75 -9.22
CA VAL A 109 -4.05 12.15 -9.26
C VAL A 109 -3.19 12.57 -8.06
N PRO A 110 -3.64 12.48 -6.79
CA PRO A 110 -2.81 12.91 -5.65
C PRO A 110 -1.54 12.07 -5.48
N PHE A 111 -1.62 10.75 -5.76
CA PHE A 111 -0.45 9.86 -5.74
C PHE A 111 0.58 10.22 -6.81
N ALA A 112 0.13 10.42 -8.05
CA ALA A 112 0.99 10.75 -9.16
C ALA A 112 1.61 12.14 -9.00
N LEU A 113 0.87 13.12 -8.49
CA LEU A 113 1.41 14.44 -8.20
C LEU A 113 2.51 14.38 -7.13
N ASP A 114 2.23 13.79 -5.97
CA ASP A 114 3.19 13.65 -4.87
C ASP A 114 4.41 12.81 -5.28
N GLY A 115 4.18 11.69 -5.99
CA GLY A 115 5.24 10.84 -6.52
C GLY A 115 6.10 11.50 -7.60
N THR A 116 5.50 12.26 -8.52
CA THR A 116 6.22 12.95 -9.59
C THR A 116 7.06 14.10 -9.03
N VAL A 117 6.52 14.89 -8.11
CA VAL A 117 7.29 15.96 -7.45
C VAL A 117 8.47 15.37 -6.67
N GLN A 118 8.26 14.26 -5.96
CA GLN A 118 9.33 13.53 -5.28
C GLN A 118 10.39 13.00 -6.27
N LEU A 119 9.97 12.43 -7.41
CA LEU A 119 10.88 11.91 -8.43
C LEU A 119 11.73 13.02 -9.05
N ILE A 120 11.10 14.16 -9.40
CA ILE A 120 11.82 15.33 -9.91
C ILE A 120 12.84 15.81 -8.89
N ALA A 121 12.48 15.88 -7.61
CA ALA A 121 13.39 16.30 -6.55
C ALA A 121 14.62 15.39 -6.41
N GLU A 122 14.43 14.09 -6.55
CA GLU A 122 15.52 13.11 -6.52
C GLU A 122 16.44 13.20 -7.73
N ILE A 123 15.85 13.32 -8.92
CA ILE A 123 16.61 13.47 -10.17
C ILE A 123 17.40 14.77 -10.14
N SER A 124 16.78 15.89 -9.75
CA SER A 124 17.45 17.18 -9.64
C SER A 124 18.58 17.18 -8.62
N GLY A 125 18.39 16.56 -7.43
CA GLY A 125 19.45 16.43 -6.45
C GLY A 125 20.62 15.61 -6.99
N THR A 126 20.32 14.47 -7.62
CA THR A 126 21.32 13.57 -8.23
C THR A 126 22.13 14.27 -9.32
N ILE A 127 21.48 14.98 -10.24
CA ILE A 127 22.14 15.67 -11.36
C ILE A 127 23.04 16.81 -10.86
N ASN A 128 22.60 17.55 -9.83
CA ASN A 128 23.33 18.70 -9.31
C ASN A 128 24.40 18.32 -8.27
N GLY A 129 24.62 17.02 -8.03
CA GLY A 129 25.55 16.54 -7.00
C GLY A 129 25.19 17.01 -5.59
N GLN A 130 23.92 17.32 -5.34
CA GLN A 130 23.44 17.72 -4.02
C GLN A 130 23.17 16.45 -3.19
N GLU A 131 23.67 16.42 -1.97
CA GLU A 131 23.39 15.36 -1.00
C GLU A 131 21.89 15.30 -0.62
N THR A 132 21.15 16.38 -0.90
CA THR A 132 19.76 16.56 -0.49
C THR A 132 18.85 16.94 -1.64
N PHE A 133 17.56 16.62 -1.51
CA PHE A 133 16.53 16.97 -2.48
C PHE A 133 15.73 18.20 -2.00
N PHE A 134 15.23 19.03 -2.93
CA PHE A 134 14.43 20.21 -2.57
C PHE A 134 13.04 19.86 -2.00
N TYR A 135 12.59 18.62 -2.17
CA TYR A 135 11.29 18.13 -1.71
C TYR A 135 11.38 16.68 -1.22
N ALA A 136 10.72 16.43 -0.09
CA ALA A 136 10.48 15.09 0.44
C ALA A 136 9.06 14.99 1.02
N SER A 137 8.28 13.98 0.62
CA SER A 137 6.97 13.71 1.21
C SER A 137 7.13 13.22 2.65
N THR A 138 6.33 13.77 3.56
CA THR A 138 6.23 13.27 4.94
C THR A 138 5.58 11.88 4.96
N ASN A 139 5.80 11.10 6.01
CA ASN A 139 5.12 9.81 6.16
C ASN A 139 3.59 9.99 6.23
N PHE A 140 3.10 11.06 6.84
CA PHE A 140 1.67 11.41 6.80
C PHE A 140 1.13 11.63 5.37
N GLN A 141 1.86 12.35 4.51
CA GLN A 141 1.46 12.54 3.12
C GLN A 141 1.45 11.21 2.36
N ARG A 142 2.46 10.36 2.60
CA ARG A 142 2.59 9.03 2.00
C ARG A 142 1.40 8.13 2.34
N ILE A 143 0.91 8.15 3.57
CA ILE A 143 -0.28 7.35 3.92
C ILE A 143 -1.53 7.86 3.21
N LEU A 144 -1.70 9.18 3.08
CA LEU A 144 -2.89 9.76 2.46
C LEU A 144 -2.92 9.46 0.98
N THR A 145 -1.83 9.75 0.27
CA THR A 145 -1.75 9.53 -1.18
C THR A 145 -1.76 8.04 -1.52
N GLY A 146 -1.06 7.22 -0.74
CA GLY A 146 -1.05 5.76 -0.89
C GLY A 146 -2.41 5.12 -0.65
N SER A 147 -3.09 5.47 0.45
CA SER A 147 -4.40 4.88 0.79
C SER A 147 -5.49 5.28 -0.20
N ILE A 148 -5.49 6.54 -0.67
CA ILE A 148 -6.45 7.01 -1.68
C ILE A 148 -6.28 6.20 -2.97
N PHE A 149 -5.04 6.08 -3.45
CA PHE A 149 -4.74 5.34 -4.67
C PHE A 149 -5.04 3.85 -4.54
N GLY A 150 -4.56 3.20 -3.47
CA GLY A 150 -4.83 1.78 -3.23
C GLY A 150 -6.32 1.46 -3.14
N ALA A 151 -7.10 2.30 -2.45
CA ALA A 151 -8.55 2.14 -2.35
C ALA A 151 -9.22 2.27 -3.74
N GLY A 152 -8.93 3.34 -4.48
CA GLY A 152 -9.59 3.62 -5.76
C GLY A 152 -9.18 2.69 -6.90
N ALA A 153 -7.87 2.44 -7.04
CA ALA A 153 -7.36 1.47 -8.01
C ALA A 153 -7.83 0.05 -7.68
N GLY A 154 -7.79 -0.34 -6.39
CA GLY A 154 -8.28 -1.66 -5.94
C GLY A 154 -9.78 -1.85 -6.19
N LEU A 155 -10.62 -0.87 -5.86
CA LEU A 155 -12.06 -0.96 -6.12
C LEU A 155 -12.37 -1.13 -7.61
N TRP A 156 -11.68 -0.39 -8.46
CA TRP A 156 -11.85 -0.50 -9.90
C TRP A 156 -11.35 -1.85 -10.43
N LEU A 157 -10.14 -2.25 -10.07
CA LEU A 157 -9.52 -3.48 -10.54
C LEU A 157 -10.32 -4.71 -10.12
N PHE A 158 -10.63 -4.85 -8.82
CA PHE A 158 -11.35 -6.02 -8.33
C PHE A 158 -12.83 -5.98 -8.69
N GLY A 159 -13.43 -4.79 -8.79
CA GLY A 159 -14.80 -4.63 -9.29
C GLY A 159 -14.93 -5.06 -10.75
N LEU A 160 -13.96 -4.69 -11.59
CA LEU A 160 -13.86 -5.14 -12.97
C LEU A 160 -13.67 -6.67 -13.05
N LEU A 161 -12.75 -7.22 -12.25
CA LEU A 161 -12.51 -8.66 -12.18
C LEU A 161 -13.76 -9.44 -11.75
N ALA A 162 -14.48 -8.95 -10.74
CA ALA A 162 -15.71 -9.59 -10.27
C ALA A 162 -16.86 -9.48 -11.30
N GLU A 163 -16.84 -8.48 -12.17
CA GLU A 163 -17.79 -8.32 -13.27
C GLU A 163 -17.46 -9.26 -14.44
N THR A 164 -16.17 -9.41 -14.78
CA THR A 164 -15.76 -10.33 -15.86
C THR A 164 -15.98 -11.80 -15.52
N ILE A 165 -15.86 -12.17 -14.24
CA ILE A 165 -16.07 -13.55 -13.78
C ILE A 165 -17.56 -13.95 -13.75
N ASP A 166 -18.45 -12.99 -13.49
CA ASP A 166 -19.90 -13.23 -13.48
C ASP A 166 -20.52 -13.02 -14.87
N GLU A 167 -20.17 -13.89 -15.81
CA GLU A 167 -20.73 -13.91 -17.16
C GLU A 167 -22.27 -14.06 -17.17
N GLU A 168 -22.87 -14.73 -16.18
CA GLU A 168 -24.34 -14.83 -16.06
C GLU A 168 -25.01 -13.47 -15.76
N LEU A 169 -24.35 -12.57 -15.01
CA LEU A 169 -24.84 -11.21 -14.77
C LEU A 169 -24.72 -10.35 -16.04
N VAL A 170 -23.64 -10.55 -16.81
CA VAL A 170 -23.43 -9.88 -18.11
C VAL A 170 -24.45 -10.38 -19.16
N ALA A 171 -24.69 -11.69 -19.22
CA ALA A 171 -25.57 -12.33 -20.20
C ALA A 171 -27.06 -12.05 -19.99
N LYS A 172 -27.50 -11.81 -18.73
CA LYS A 172 -28.91 -11.49 -18.45
C LYS A 172 -29.33 -10.10 -18.91
N GLY A 173 -28.42 -9.26 -19.42
CA GLY A 173 -28.74 -7.90 -19.85
C GLY A 173 -29.37 -7.07 -18.74
N GLU A 174 -29.26 -7.51 -17.48
CA GLU A 174 -29.61 -6.74 -16.31
C GLU A 174 -28.63 -5.58 -16.33
N LYS A 175 -29.07 -4.43 -16.89
CA LYS A 175 -28.40 -3.15 -16.70
C LYS A 175 -28.06 -3.12 -15.22
N VAL A 176 -26.78 -3.21 -14.90
CA VAL A 176 -26.26 -3.19 -13.54
C VAL A 176 -26.83 -1.91 -12.90
N LYS A 177 -27.99 -2.03 -12.23
CA LYS A 177 -28.73 -0.94 -11.57
C LYS A 177 -27.99 -0.49 -10.30
N ALA A 178 -26.73 -0.86 -10.19
CA ALA A 178 -25.96 -0.80 -8.97
C ALA A 178 -25.19 0.51 -8.86
N LEU A 179 -24.76 1.16 -9.95
CA LEU A 179 -23.86 2.33 -9.85
C LEU A 179 -24.39 3.49 -8.99
N ALA A 180 -25.69 3.82 -9.07
CA ALA A 180 -26.27 4.90 -8.25
C ALA A 180 -26.49 4.48 -6.77
N LYS A 181 -26.73 3.19 -6.51
CA LYS A 181 -26.88 2.62 -5.15
C LYS A 181 -25.53 2.26 -4.52
N ASP A 182 -24.52 2.00 -5.34
CA ASP A 182 -23.16 1.64 -4.98
C ASP A 182 -22.26 2.86 -4.84
N PHE A 183 -22.53 3.99 -5.50
CA PHE A 183 -21.73 5.21 -5.29
C PHE A 183 -21.67 5.62 -3.81
N GLY A 184 -22.80 5.58 -3.11
CA GLY A 184 -22.86 5.84 -1.67
C GLY A 184 -22.13 4.78 -0.82
N ARG A 185 -22.08 3.52 -1.27
CA ARG A 185 -21.31 2.46 -0.61
C ARG A 185 -19.81 2.62 -0.85
N SER A 186 -19.41 2.92 -2.07
CA SER A 186 -18.02 3.20 -2.44
C SER A 186 -17.50 4.41 -1.67
N LEU A 187 -18.28 5.49 -1.56
CA LEU A 187 -17.89 6.67 -0.78
C LEU A 187 -17.72 6.35 0.72
N LYS A 188 -18.66 5.60 1.32
CA LYS A 188 -18.53 5.12 2.70
C LYS A 188 -17.32 4.21 2.89
N PHE A 189 -17.06 3.34 1.91
CA PHE A 189 -15.89 2.47 1.90
C PHE A 189 -14.59 3.27 1.80
N PHE A 190 -14.52 4.30 0.95
CA PHE A 190 -13.38 5.21 0.90
C PHE A 190 -13.14 5.85 2.27
N GLY A 191 -14.17 6.46 2.86
CA GLY A 191 -14.06 7.04 4.20
C GLY A 191 -13.58 6.04 5.25
N LEU A 192 -14.17 4.84 5.29
CA LEU A 192 -13.79 3.78 6.21
C LEU A 192 -12.36 3.29 5.97
N THR A 193 -11.94 3.11 4.72
CA THR A 193 -10.60 2.63 4.37
C THR A 193 -9.54 3.64 4.78
N ILE A 194 -9.77 4.94 4.52
CA ILE A 194 -8.86 5.99 4.98
C ILE A 194 -8.79 6.02 6.51
N ILE A 195 -9.90 5.84 7.22
CA ILE A 195 -9.91 5.75 8.69
C ILE A 195 -9.13 4.53 9.17
N ILE A 196 -9.34 3.35 8.58
CA ILE A 196 -8.60 2.12 8.92
C ILE A 196 -7.10 2.35 8.71
N CYS A 197 -6.71 2.83 7.53
CA CYS A 197 -5.31 3.14 7.23
C CYS A 197 -4.72 4.15 8.23
N LEU A 198 -5.46 5.20 8.58
CA LEU A 198 -4.99 6.20 9.55
C LEU A 198 -4.81 5.61 10.95
N ILE A 199 -5.75 4.78 11.42
CA ILE A 199 -5.65 4.10 12.72
C ILE A 199 -4.48 3.13 12.71
N THR A 200 -4.35 2.31 11.66
CA THR A 200 -3.22 1.38 11.48
C THR A 200 -1.89 2.12 11.47
N TYR A 201 -1.80 3.24 10.76
CA TYR A 201 -0.60 4.09 10.74
C TYR A 201 -0.27 4.66 12.11
N ILE A 202 -1.25 5.24 12.82
CA ILE A 202 -1.02 5.77 14.18
C ILE A 202 -0.52 4.65 15.09
N GLY A 203 -1.11 3.46 15.00
CA GLY A 203 -0.65 2.27 15.73
C GLY A 203 0.81 1.92 15.41
N PHE A 204 1.18 1.90 14.13
CA PHE A 204 2.57 1.71 13.72
C PHE A 204 3.51 2.80 14.22
N VAL A 205 3.10 4.07 14.20
CA VAL A 205 3.90 5.18 14.73
C VAL A 205 4.09 5.04 16.25
N GLN A 206 3.09 4.55 16.98
CA GLN A 206 3.24 4.28 18.41
C GLN A 206 4.21 3.13 18.66
N LEU A 207 4.10 2.04 17.89
CA LEU A 207 5.05 0.93 17.96
C LEU A 207 6.46 1.38 17.59
N TRP A 208 6.61 2.17 16.53
CA TRP A 208 7.87 2.77 16.11
C TRP A 208 8.48 3.59 17.25
N ASN A 209 7.71 4.51 17.84
CA ASN A 209 8.18 5.38 18.93
C ASN A 209 8.66 4.63 20.18
N VAL A 210 8.06 3.46 20.46
CA VAL A 210 8.41 2.65 21.64
C VAL A 210 9.56 1.67 21.35
N THR A 211 9.64 1.14 20.13
CA THR A 211 10.61 0.09 19.79
C THR A 211 11.94 0.64 19.28
N SER A 212 11.97 1.85 18.72
CA SER A 212 13.15 2.42 18.07
C SER A 212 13.76 3.54 18.92
N GLU A 213 15.08 3.51 19.11
CA GLU A 213 15.80 4.50 19.90
C GLU A 213 16.46 5.56 19.03
N LYS A 214 17.03 5.14 17.89
CA LYS A 214 17.81 5.98 16.98
C LYS A 214 16.93 6.71 15.99
N TYR A 215 16.07 5.98 15.29
CA TYR A 215 15.14 6.56 14.34
C TYR A 215 13.82 6.78 15.05
N LYS A 216 13.56 7.97 15.58
CA LYS A 216 12.25 8.29 16.18
C LYS A 216 11.33 9.03 15.22
N PRO A 217 10.01 8.72 15.27
CA PRO A 217 9.02 9.53 14.56
C PRO A 217 8.95 10.93 15.18
N SER A 218 8.58 11.94 14.40
CA SER A 218 8.52 13.32 14.88
C SER A 218 7.32 13.66 15.77
N GLY A 219 6.43 12.69 15.99
CA GLY A 219 5.19 12.82 16.75
C GLY A 219 4.17 11.77 16.32
N ILE A 220 2.92 11.90 16.77
CA ILE A 220 1.85 10.90 16.56
C ILE A 220 1.51 10.59 15.09
N LEU A 221 1.72 11.56 14.19
CA LEU A 221 1.51 11.41 12.75
C LEU A 221 2.81 11.44 11.94
N ASP A 222 3.96 11.63 12.59
CA ASP A 222 5.26 11.80 11.94
C ASP A 222 5.21 12.76 10.72
N HIS A 223 5.06 14.05 11.04
CA HIS A 223 4.92 15.12 10.05
C HIS A 223 6.27 15.70 9.59
N ARG A 224 7.39 15.15 10.07
CA ARG A 224 8.72 15.58 9.65
C ARG A 224 9.01 15.13 8.23
N ARG A 225 9.72 15.97 7.49
CA ARG A 225 10.35 15.61 6.23
C ARG A 225 11.77 15.16 6.52
N TYR A 226 12.10 13.95 6.10
CA TYR A 226 13.43 13.38 6.29
C TYR A 226 14.24 13.52 5.01
N PHE A 227 15.41 14.14 5.15
CA PHE A 227 16.39 14.35 4.11
C PHE A 227 17.66 13.58 4.50
N PRO A 228 18.09 12.60 3.68
CA PRO A 228 19.29 11.82 3.97
C PRO A 228 20.49 12.77 4.08
N GLY A 229 21.37 12.52 5.06
CA GLY A 229 22.58 13.31 5.29
C GLY A 229 22.38 14.66 6.02
N VAL A 230 21.14 15.14 6.21
CA VAL A 230 20.89 16.41 6.93
C VAL A 230 20.17 16.22 8.25
N ASN A 231 18.99 15.60 8.22
CA ASN A 231 18.20 15.36 9.43
C ASN A 231 17.78 13.89 9.55
N TYR A 232 18.45 13.03 8.78
CA TYR A 232 18.32 11.59 8.78
C TYR A 232 19.69 11.00 8.44
N GLU A 233 20.36 10.44 9.45
CA GLU A 233 21.65 9.78 9.26
C GLU A 233 21.44 8.37 8.71
N GLU A 234 22.01 8.06 7.55
CA GLU A 234 22.08 6.69 7.06
C GLU A 234 23.19 5.95 7.78
N VAL A 235 22.86 4.87 8.46
CA VAL A 235 23.82 4.13 9.30
C VAL A 235 24.31 2.92 8.51
N GLU A 236 25.63 2.71 8.48
CA GLU A 236 26.23 1.65 7.65
C GLU A 236 25.86 0.23 8.10
N GLU A 237 25.59 0.02 9.39
CA GLU A 237 25.18 -1.29 9.95
C GLU A 237 23.98 -1.91 9.22
N TRP A 238 23.14 -1.08 8.59
CA TRP A 238 21.95 -1.47 7.84
C TRP A 238 22.25 -2.10 6.49
N LYS A 239 23.35 -1.71 5.85
CA LYS A 239 23.74 -2.17 4.51
C LYS A 239 24.07 -3.67 4.48
N HIS A 240 24.27 -4.28 5.65
CA HIS A 240 24.54 -5.70 5.76
C HIS A 240 23.26 -6.56 5.84
N VAL A 241 22.12 -5.96 6.22
CA VAL A 241 20.82 -6.63 6.34
C VAL A 241 19.92 -6.34 5.13
N VAL A 242 20.11 -5.21 4.43
CA VAL A 242 19.33 -4.78 3.26
C VAL A 242 20.12 -4.94 1.97
#